data_AF-A0A2D4L0L1-F1
#
_entry.id   AF-A0A2D4L0L1-F1
#
_cell.length_a   1.000
_cell.length_b   1.000
_cell.length_c   1.000
_cell.angle_alpha   90.00
_cell.angle_beta   90.00
_cell.angle_gamma   90.00
#
_symmetry.space_group_name_H-M   'P 1'
#
loop_
_entity.id
_entity.type
_entity.pdbx_description
1 polymer ?
#
loop_
_entity_poly.entity_id
_entity_poly.type
_entity_poly.pdbx_seq_one_letter_code
_entity_poly.pdbx_strand_id
1 'polypeptide(L)'
;MCSVLISCIFYRDIPDQLPVWVGETETQKGCTIYQVGDNIFAAVKLFLSKKLKELTNKKRSGLLRDTDEKLTKTAKQLGYSLEQKSLKVKQRDKKVVTKTFHGAGLVVPVDKNNVGYRELPETNANLKRICKTIVDAPNDDQRLKAFAPIQEMLTFVQFANDECDYGMGYELGIDLFCCGSHYFHKIISHLLPLAYSLLKRDLFAEIIEAHLANRRKEKLDLLAA
;
A
#
# COMPACT_ATOMS: atom_id res chain seq x y z
N MET A 1 10.81 14.68 21.73
CA MET A 1 9.61 14.92 20.91
C MET A 1 9.51 13.79 19.89
N CYS A 2 8.48 12.94 19.99
CA CYS A 2 8.29 11.85 19.05
C CYS A 2 7.79 12.44 17.72
N SER A 3 8.70 12.77 16.81
CA SER A 3 8.34 13.22 15.47
C SER A 3 7.76 12.03 14.72
N VAL A 4 6.43 11.88 14.79
CA VAL A 4 5.69 10.96 13.92
C VAL A 4 5.91 11.46 12.48
N LEU A 5 6.74 10.72 11.74
CA LEU A 5 7.04 11.05 10.35
C LEU A 5 5.84 10.60 9.51
N ILE A 6 4.84 11.45 9.41
CA ILE A 6 3.72 11.25 8.50
C ILE A 6 4.28 11.35 7.09
N SER A 7 4.25 10.23 6.36
CA SER A 7 4.73 10.17 4.98
C SER A 7 3.54 10.29 4.04
N CYS A 8 3.50 11.38 3.26
CA CYS A 8 2.58 11.51 2.14
C CYS A 8 3.19 10.83 0.91
N ILE A 9 2.44 9.93 0.28
CA ILE A 9 2.91 9.14 -0.87
C ILE A 9 1.95 9.31 -2.05
N PHE A 10 2.47 9.43 -3.26
CA PHE A 10 1.64 9.27 -4.46
C PHE A 10 1.42 7.78 -4.72
N TYR A 11 0.17 7.36 -4.80
CA TYR A 11 -0.17 5.96 -5.08
C TYR A 11 -0.46 5.76 -6.57
N ARG A 12 0.20 4.77 -7.19
CA ARG A 12 0.03 4.41 -8.60
C ARG A 12 -0.35 2.94 -8.71
N ASP A 13 -1.41 2.65 -9.47
CA ASP A 13 -1.79 1.27 -9.80
C ASP A 13 -0.91 0.69 -10.92
N ILE A 14 -0.45 1.55 -11.83
CA ILE A 14 0.38 1.22 -13.00
C ILE A 14 1.54 2.23 -13.04
N PRO A 15 2.80 1.80 -13.26
CA PRO A 15 3.97 2.67 -13.18
C PRO A 15 3.90 3.88 -14.13
N ASP A 16 3.49 3.64 -15.37
CA ASP A 16 3.47 4.67 -16.44
C ASP A 16 2.24 5.59 -16.40
N GLN A 17 1.34 5.37 -15.44
CA GLN A 17 0.15 6.21 -15.26
C GLN A 17 0.32 7.18 -14.12
N LEU A 18 -0.35 8.34 -14.22
CA LEU A 18 -0.38 9.33 -13.14
C LEU A 18 -0.91 8.72 -11.82
N PRO A 19 -0.51 9.28 -10.66
CA PRO A 19 -1.03 8.83 -9.38
C PRO A 19 -2.55 8.90 -9.33
N VAL A 20 -3.16 7.87 -8.75
CA VAL A 20 -4.62 7.79 -8.58
C VAL A 20 -5.10 8.58 -7.36
N TRP A 21 -4.24 8.72 -6.35
CA TRP A 21 -4.47 9.54 -5.16
C TRP A 21 -3.19 9.70 -4.32
N VAL A 22 -3.27 10.52 -3.26
CA VAL A 22 -2.24 10.71 -2.25
C VAL A 22 -2.60 9.93 -0.99
N GLY A 23 -1.66 9.12 -0.51
CA GLY A 23 -1.77 8.31 0.69
C GLY A 23 -1.02 8.89 1.87
N GLU A 24 -1.49 8.58 3.07
CA GLU A 24 -0.82 8.83 4.34
C GLU A 24 -0.52 7.48 5.02
N THR A 25 0.70 7.29 5.50
CA THR A 25 1.04 6.12 6.32
C THR A 25 1.94 6.49 7.49
N GLU A 26 1.74 5.76 8.60
CA GLU A 26 2.59 5.80 9.79
C GLU A 26 3.34 4.47 9.89
N THR A 27 4.53 4.40 9.29
CA THR A 27 5.29 3.15 9.11
C THR A 27 5.65 2.43 10.41
N GLN A 28 5.62 3.13 11.56
CA GLN A 28 5.85 2.55 12.89
C GLN A 28 4.59 1.88 13.49
N LYS A 29 3.39 2.21 13.01
CA LYS A 29 2.12 1.71 13.54
C LYS A 29 1.55 0.54 12.75
N GLY A 30 2.01 0.31 11.52
CA GLY A 30 1.57 -0.79 10.68
C GLY A 30 1.76 -0.49 9.19
N CYS A 31 1.08 -1.27 8.35
CA CYS A 31 1.16 -1.18 6.90
C CYS A 31 -0.01 -0.43 6.25
N THR A 32 -0.98 0.05 7.04
CA THR A 32 -2.17 0.74 6.51
C THR A 32 -1.79 2.02 5.77
N ILE A 33 -2.41 2.23 4.61
CA ILE A 33 -2.30 3.44 3.81
C ILE A 33 -3.68 4.10 3.75
N TYR A 34 -3.77 5.33 4.23
CA TYR A 34 -5.01 6.10 4.25
C TYR A 34 -5.08 7.04 3.05
N GLN A 35 -6.18 7.02 2.30
CA GLN A 35 -6.41 7.98 1.22
C GLN A 35 -6.66 9.38 1.81
N VAL A 36 -5.86 10.35 1.37
CA VAL A 36 -5.89 11.75 1.82
C VAL A 36 -6.04 12.72 0.64
N GLY A 37 -6.93 12.40 -0.29
CA GLY A 37 -7.23 13.23 -1.46
C GLY A 37 -6.55 12.75 -2.75
N ASP A 38 -6.94 13.34 -3.88
CA ASP A 38 -6.41 12.97 -5.20
C ASP A 38 -5.24 13.82 -5.69
N ASN A 39 -4.79 14.77 -4.85
CA ASN A 39 -3.69 15.66 -5.13
C ASN A 39 -3.07 16.17 -3.82
N ILE A 40 -1.89 16.79 -3.91
CA ILE A 40 -1.14 17.23 -2.73
C ILE A 40 -1.81 18.40 -1.98
N PHE A 41 -2.57 19.27 -2.67
CA PHE A 41 -3.30 20.36 -2.01
C PHE A 41 -4.36 19.79 -1.06
N ALA A 42 -5.14 18.80 -1.50
CA ALA A 42 -6.11 18.11 -0.66
C ALA A 42 -5.44 17.45 0.57
N ALA A 43 -4.34 16.74 0.36
CA ALA A 43 -3.59 16.06 1.43
C ALA A 43 -3.09 17.04 2.49
N VAL A 44 -2.42 18.12 2.06
CA VAL A 44 -1.91 19.15 2.97
C VAL A 44 -3.06 19.87 3.67
N LYS A 45 -4.17 20.16 2.99
CA LYS A 45 -5.36 20.78 3.60
C LYS A 45 -5.94 19.92 4.71
N LEU A 46 -6.11 18.62 4.47
CA LEU A 46 -6.66 17.67 5.44
C LEU A 46 -5.73 17.56 6.66
N PHE A 47 -4.42 17.52 6.42
CA PHE A 47 -3.42 17.54 7.47
C PHE A 47 -3.48 18.83 8.31
N LEU A 48 -3.53 20.01 7.67
CA LEU A 48 -3.67 21.31 8.33
C LEU A 48 -4.95 21.36 9.19
N SER A 49 -6.06 20.86 8.64
CA SER A 49 -7.36 20.82 9.33
C SER A 49 -7.31 19.93 10.59
N LYS A 50 -6.61 18.79 10.53
CA LYS A 50 -6.37 17.93 11.70
C LYS A 50 -5.50 18.64 12.74
N LYS A 51 -4.40 19.26 12.31
CA LYS A 51 -3.48 19.98 13.21
C LYS A 51 -4.11 21.19 13.87
N LEU A 52 -4.96 21.94 13.17
CA LEU A 52 -5.69 23.07 13.74
C LEU A 52 -6.64 22.66 14.88
N LYS A 53 -7.21 21.45 14.83
CA LYS A 53 -8.05 20.89 15.91
C LYS A 53 -7.23 20.46 17.14
N GLU A 54 -5.99 20.03 16.93
CA GLU A 54 -5.09 19.58 18.00
C GLU A 54 -4.37 20.75 18.71
N LEU A 55 -4.28 21.92 18.07
CA LEU A 55 -3.48 23.05 18.55
C LEU A 55 -4.24 23.96 19.53
N THR A 56 -3.62 24.21 20.68
CA THR A 56 -4.11 25.17 21.70
C THR A 56 -3.43 26.55 21.60
N ASN A 57 -2.31 26.68 20.87
CA ASN A 57 -1.55 27.93 20.76
C ASN A 57 -2.15 28.89 19.71
N LYS A 58 -2.65 30.04 20.17
CA LYS A 58 -3.33 31.07 19.35
C LYS A 58 -2.46 31.68 18.23
N LYS A 59 -1.15 31.87 18.44
CA LYS A 59 -0.26 32.47 17.42
C LYS A 59 0.02 31.49 16.29
N ARG A 60 0.26 30.21 16.63
CA ARG A 60 0.47 29.15 15.64
C ARG A 60 -0.81 28.83 14.86
N SER A 61 -1.97 28.88 15.52
CA SER A 61 -3.25 28.66 14.82
C SER A 61 -3.57 29.75 13.81
N GLY A 62 -3.21 31.01 14.07
CA GLY A 62 -3.30 32.10 13.09
C GLY A 62 -2.52 31.80 11.80
N LEU A 63 -1.22 31.47 11.93
CA LEU A 63 -0.37 31.15 10.79
C LEU A 63 -0.88 29.96 9.95
N LEU A 64 -1.39 28.91 10.60
CA LEU A 64 -1.95 27.75 9.89
C LEU A 64 -3.27 28.08 9.18
N ARG A 65 -4.09 28.98 9.73
CA ARG A 65 -5.31 29.46 9.07
C ARG A 65 -4.98 30.28 7.83
N ASP A 66 -4.03 31.22 7.92
CA ASP A 66 -3.57 31.99 6.76
C ASP A 66 -3.03 31.09 5.65
N THR A 67 -2.32 30.02 6.05
CA THR A 67 -1.81 29.01 5.12
C THR A 67 -2.96 28.21 4.47
N ASP A 68 -3.95 27.78 5.26
CA ASP A 68 -5.14 27.07 4.76
C ASP A 68 -5.93 27.91 3.76
N GLU A 69 -6.09 29.22 4.02
CA GLU A 69 -6.77 30.14 3.11
C GLU A 69 -6.04 30.30 1.79
N LYS A 70 -4.72 30.54 1.82
CA LYS A 70 -3.88 30.65 0.61
C LYS A 70 -3.89 29.35 -0.19
N LEU A 71 -3.77 28.21 0.48
CA LEU A 71 -3.85 26.88 -0.14
C LEU A 71 -5.19 26.69 -0.82
N THR A 72 -6.29 26.99 -0.12
CA THR A 72 -7.66 26.84 -0.64
C THR A 72 -7.91 27.72 -1.85
N LYS A 73 -7.46 28.99 -1.80
CA LYS A 73 -7.58 29.92 -2.93
C LYS A 73 -6.81 29.42 -4.15
N THR A 74 -5.56 28.99 -3.95
CA THR A 74 -4.69 28.50 -5.03
C THR A 74 -5.26 27.23 -5.66
N ALA A 75 -5.71 26.26 -4.85
CA ALA A 75 -6.32 25.03 -5.34
C ALA A 75 -7.58 25.32 -6.17
N LYS A 76 -8.44 26.25 -5.74
CA LYS A 76 -9.61 26.70 -6.51
C LYS A 76 -9.23 27.32 -7.84
N GLN A 77 -8.21 28.20 -7.85
CA GLN A 77 -7.72 28.84 -9.08
C GLN A 77 -7.17 27.83 -10.09
N LEU A 78 -6.50 26.78 -9.60
CA LEU A 78 -5.95 25.70 -10.42
C LEU A 78 -6.96 24.58 -10.73
N GLY A 79 -8.18 24.66 -10.21
CA GLY A 79 -9.22 23.64 -10.41
C GLY A 79 -8.98 22.31 -9.68
N TYR A 80 -8.17 22.30 -8.62
CA TYR A 80 -7.93 21.10 -7.81
C TYR A 80 -9.01 20.88 -6.76
N SER A 81 -9.50 19.64 -6.67
CA SER A 81 -10.39 19.23 -5.59
C SER A 81 -9.66 19.25 -4.24
N LEU A 82 -10.37 19.59 -3.18
CA LEU A 82 -9.88 19.55 -1.80
C LEU A 82 -10.59 18.47 -0.99
N GLU A 83 -11.35 17.58 -1.65
CA GLU A 83 -12.04 16.46 -1.03
C GLU A 83 -11.07 15.32 -0.69
N GLN A 84 -11.32 14.64 0.42
CA GLN A 84 -10.58 13.42 0.77
C GLN A 84 -10.83 12.29 -0.23
N LYS A 85 -12.06 12.16 -0.72
CA LYS A 85 -12.46 11.17 -1.74
C LYS A 85 -13.16 11.86 -2.92
N SER A 86 -12.36 12.30 -3.88
CA SER A 86 -12.89 12.87 -5.12
C SER A 86 -13.65 11.84 -5.96
N LEU A 87 -14.37 12.30 -6.98
CA LEU A 87 -15.06 11.42 -7.93
C LEU A 87 -14.10 10.44 -8.63
N LYS A 88 -12.87 10.87 -8.93
CA LYS A 88 -11.84 10.00 -9.55
C LYS A 88 -11.45 8.85 -8.62
N VAL A 89 -11.25 9.14 -7.33
CA VAL A 89 -10.95 8.11 -6.32
C VAL A 89 -12.12 7.13 -6.18
N LYS A 90 -13.36 7.63 -6.11
CA LYS A 90 -14.55 6.78 -6.03
C LYS A 90 -14.72 5.90 -7.27
N GLN A 91 -14.40 6.40 -8.47
CA GLN A 91 -14.43 5.62 -9.70
C GLN A 91 -13.36 4.53 -9.71
N ARG A 92 -12.16 4.82 -9.19
CA ARG A 92 -11.10 3.83 -9.00
C ARG A 92 -11.50 2.78 -7.98
N ASP A 93 -12.09 3.17 -6.85
CA ASP A 93 -12.55 2.24 -5.80
C ASP A 93 -13.54 1.18 -6.33
N LYS A 94 -14.31 1.49 -7.38
CA LYS A 94 -15.18 0.50 -8.06
C LYS A 94 -14.45 -0.56 -8.87
N LYS A 95 -13.19 -0.31 -9.22
CA LYS A 95 -12.31 -1.24 -9.98
C LYS A 95 -11.40 -2.06 -9.07
N VAL A 96 -11.48 -1.85 -7.76
CA VAL A 96 -10.66 -2.56 -6.79
C VAL A 96 -11.17 -3.98 -6.65
N VAL A 97 -10.30 -4.95 -6.87
CA VAL A 97 -10.64 -6.38 -6.77
C VAL A 97 -10.47 -6.93 -5.36
N THR A 98 -9.49 -6.41 -4.60
CA THR A 98 -9.27 -6.72 -3.18
C THR A 98 -8.61 -5.53 -2.48
N LYS A 99 -8.76 -5.42 -1.15
CA LYS A 99 -8.18 -4.33 -0.34
C LYS A 99 -6.77 -4.58 0.16
N THR A 100 -6.32 -5.86 0.22
CA THR A 100 -5.07 -6.32 0.86
C THR A 100 -4.91 -5.83 2.31
N PHE A 101 -3.79 -6.14 2.95
CA PHE A 101 -3.51 -5.74 4.33
C PHE A 101 -3.28 -4.25 4.51
N HIS A 102 -2.75 -3.55 3.50
CA HIS A 102 -2.52 -2.11 3.56
C HIS A 102 -3.79 -1.28 3.28
N GLY A 103 -4.88 -1.90 2.79
CA GLY A 103 -6.20 -1.27 2.65
C GLY A 103 -6.37 -0.32 1.46
N ALA A 104 -5.29 -0.05 0.72
CA ALA A 104 -5.29 0.78 -0.49
C ALA A 104 -5.97 0.10 -1.69
N GLY A 105 -6.01 -1.24 -1.67
CA GLY A 105 -6.61 -2.08 -2.69
C GLY A 105 -5.85 -2.19 -4.00
N LEU A 106 -6.10 -3.28 -4.72
CA LEU A 106 -5.48 -3.62 -5.99
C LEU A 106 -6.45 -3.42 -7.14
N VAL A 107 -5.93 -2.89 -8.25
CA VAL A 107 -6.61 -2.82 -9.54
C VAL A 107 -5.81 -3.68 -10.51
N VAL A 108 -6.45 -4.68 -11.10
CA VAL A 108 -5.89 -5.52 -12.17
C VAL A 108 -6.90 -5.56 -13.33
N PRO A 109 -6.45 -5.83 -14.56
CA PRO A 109 -7.38 -6.07 -15.67
C PRO A 109 -8.25 -7.29 -15.34
N VAL A 110 -9.57 -7.16 -15.50
CA VAL A 110 -10.52 -8.27 -15.41
C VAL A 110 -11.36 -8.22 -16.68
N ASP A 111 -11.42 -9.32 -17.41
CA ASP A 111 -12.15 -9.42 -18.67
C ASP A 111 -13.66 -9.64 -18.45
N LYS A 112 -14.42 -9.80 -19.54
CA LYS A 112 -15.87 -10.01 -19.48
C LYS A 112 -16.28 -11.36 -18.88
N ASN A 113 -15.35 -12.31 -18.81
CA ASN A 113 -15.56 -13.64 -18.25
C ASN A 113 -15.08 -13.73 -16.79
N ASN A 114 -14.72 -12.58 -16.18
CA ASN A 114 -14.13 -12.47 -14.85
C ASN A 114 -12.72 -13.08 -14.72
N VAL A 115 -11.97 -13.18 -15.82
CA VAL A 115 -10.57 -13.61 -15.83
C VAL A 115 -9.66 -12.42 -15.57
N GLY A 116 -8.75 -12.57 -14.61
CA GLY A 116 -7.74 -11.60 -14.17
C GLY A 116 -7.50 -11.60 -12.65
N TYR A 117 -8.48 -12.08 -11.86
CA TYR A 117 -8.40 -12.16 -10.41
C TYR A 117 -9.33 -13.25 -9.85
N ARG A 118 -8.78 -14.02 -8.90
CA ARG A 118 -9.55 -14.88 -7.99
C ARG A 118 -9.07 -14.67 -6.56
N GLU A 119 -9.96 -14.91 -5.60
CA GLU A 119 -9.68 -14.72 -4.18
C GLU A 119 -8.70 -15.77 -3.63
N LEU A 120 -7.95 -15.41 -2.59
CA LEU A 120 -7.21 -16.38 -1.79
C LEU A 120 -8.18 -17.37 -1.10
N PRO A 121 -7.77 -18.62 -0.86
CA PRO A 121 -8.57 -19.58 -0.09
C PRO A 121 -8.73 -19.18 1.39
N GLU A 122 -8.06 -18.10 1.80
CA GLU A 122 -7.99 -17.64 3.18
C GLU A 122 -8.48 -16.21 3.34
N THR A 123 -9.24 -15.96 4.41
CA THR A 123 -9.61 -14.60 4.78
C THR A 123 -8.40 -13.82 5.29
N ASN A 124 -8.41 -12.48 5.16
CA ASN A 124 -7.35 -11.63 5.70
C ASN A 124 -7.08 -11.86 7.19
N ALA A 125 -8.12 -12.15 7.98
CA ALA A 125 -7.98 -12.44 9.40
C ALA A 125 -7.28 -13.79 9.67
N ASN A 126 -7.50 -14.79 8.82
CA ASN A 126 -6.82 -16.07 8.95
C ASN A 126 -5.40 -16.02 8.39
N LEU A 127 -5.18 -15.36 7.25
CA LEU A 127 -3.84 -15.16 6.70
C LEU A 127 -2.91 -14.40 7.67
N LYS A 128 -3.43 -13.39 8.37
CA LYS A 128 -2.69 -12.71 9.46
C LYS A 128 -2.33 -13.66 10.61
N ARG A 129 -3.23 -14.59 10.97
CA ARG A 129 -2.96 -15.60 12.00
C ARG A 129 -1.88 -16.58 11.54
N ILE A 130 -1.97 -17.09 10.31
CA ILE A 130 -0.94 -17.95 9.69
C ILE A 130 0.42 -17.24 9.72
N CYS A 131 0.47 -15.99 9.27
CA CYS A 131 1.69 -15.20 9.27
C CYS A 131 2.27 -15.04 10.70
N LYS A 132 1.41 -14.75 11.68
CA LYS A 132 1.82 -14.64 13.09
C LYS A 132 2.40 -15.95 13.61
N THR A 133 1.75 -17.08 13.33
CA THR A 133 2.24 -18.41 13.74
C THR A 133 3.62 -18.72 13.17
N ILE A 134 3.88 -18.36 11.91
CA ILE A 134 5.20 -18.53 11.27
C ILE A 134 6.26 -17.64 11.95
N VAL A 135 5.93 -16.38 12.19
CA VAL A 135 6.86 -15.40 12.78
C VAL A 135 7.20 -15.76 14.22
N ASP A 136 6.21 -16.19 15.00
CA ASP A 136 6.35 -16.48 16.42
C ASP A 136 6.80 -17.95 16.70
N ALA A 137 7.01 -18.76 15.65
CA ALA A 137 7.44 -20.15 15.80
C ALA A 137 8.78 -20.23 16.56
N PRO A 138 8.89 -21.10 17.59
CA PRO A 138 10.03 -21.13 18.52
C PRO A 138 11.32 -21.68 17.90
N ASN A 139 11.22 -22.42 16.79
CA ASN A 139 12.35 -22.98 16.06
C ASN A 139 11.99 -23.23 14.59
N ASP A 140 13.00 -23.54 13.79
CA ASP A 140 12.89 -23.69 12.34
C ASP A 140 12.03 -24.89 11.94
N ASP A 141 12.06 -25.99 12.68
CA ASP A 141 11.24 -27.18 12.40
C ASP A 141 9.74 -26.87 12.55
N GLN A 142 9.35 -26.17 13.62
CA GLN A 142 7.97 -25.73 13.81
C GLN A 142 7.58 -24.67 12.78
N ARG A 143 8.51 -23.77 12.42
CA ARG A 143 8.26 -22.78 11.38
C ARG A 143 8.01 -23.41 10.03
N LEU A 144 8.80 -24.42 9.65
CA LEU A 144 8.65 -25.15 8.40
C LEU A 144 7.26 -25.81 8.30
N LYS A 145 6.79 -26.40 9.41
CA LYS A 145 5.41 -26.94 9.48
C LYS A 145 4.35 -25.85 9.36
N ALA A 146 4.57 -24.70 10.02
CA ALA A 146 3.66 -23.55 9.96
C ALA A 146 3.59 -22.92 8.55
N PHE A 147 4.58 -23.15 7.68
CA PHE A 147 4.55 -22.72 6.29
C PHE A 147 3.64 -23.55 5.38
N ALA A 148 3.14 -24.71 5.81
CA ALA A 148 2.34 -25.60 4.97
C ALA A 148 1.13 -24.89 4.29
N PRO A 149 0.33 -24.07 4.98
CA PRO A 149 -0.77 -23.33 4.34
C PRO A 149 -0.29 -22.32 3.29
N ILE A 150 0.88 -21.71 3.50
CA ILE A 150 1.47 -20.81 2.49
C ILE A 150 1.89 -21.60 1.25
N GLN A 151 2.51 -22.78 1.41
CA GLN A 151 2.90 -23.63 0.28
C GLN A 151 1.69 -24.10 -0.55
N GLU A 152 0.58 -24.42 0.12
CA GLU A 152 -0.68 -24.75 -0.55
C GLU A 152 -1.21 -23.55 -1.36
N MET A 153 -1.25 -22.35 -0.76
CA MET A 153 -1.62 -21.13 -1.48
C MET A 153 -0.69 -20.83 -2.66
N LEU A 154 0.61 -21.09 -2.55
CA LEU A 154 1.54 -20.93 -3.67
C LEU A 154 1.20 -21.86 -4.84
N THR A 155 0.77 -23.09 -4.55
CA THR A 155 0.30 -24.03 -5.58
C THR A 155 -0.94 -23.48 -6.28
N PHE A 156 -1.92 -22.97 -5.53
CA PHE A 156 -3.11 -22.36 -6.13
C PHE A 156 -2.79 -21.11 -6.95
N VAL A 157 -1.81 -20.30 -6.52
CA VAL A 157 -1.33 -19.15 -7.30
C VAL A 157 -0.74 -19.60 -8.64
N GLN A 158 -0.04 -20.73 -8.72
CA GLN A 158 0.45 -21.23 -10.01
C GLN A 158 -0.71 -21.60 -10.94
N PHE A 159 -1.72 -22.33 -10.44
CA PHE A 159 -2.92 -22.62 -11.23
C PHE A 159 -3.63 -21.33 -11.68
N ALA A 160 -3.73 -20.34 -10.80
CA ALA A 160 -4.30 -19.04 -11.14
C ALA A 160 -3.49 -18.34 -12.26
N ASN A 161 -2.16 -18.38 -12.19
CA ASN A 161 -1.31 -17.80 -13.22
C ASN A 161 -1.48 -18.50 -14.57
N ASP A 162 -1.54 -19.83 -14.61
CA ASP A 162 -1.79 -20.59 -15.84
C ASP A 162 -3.16 -20.24 -16.46
N GLU A 163 -4.13 -19.90 -15.62
CA GLU A 163 -5.48 -19.48 -15.99
C GLU A 163 -5.64 -17.95 -16.13
N CYS A 164 -4.53 -17.21 -16.19
CA CYS A 164 -4.46 -15.74 -16.35
C CYS A 164 -5.04 -14.89 -15.20
N ASP A 165 -5.29 -15.49 -14.03
CA ASP A 165 -5.73 -14.82 -12.80
C ASP A 165 -4.57 -14.27 -11.96
N TYR A 166 -3.73 -13.44 -12.60
CA TYR A 166 -2.49 -12.90 -12.02
C TYR A 166 -2.71 -12.09 -10.73
N GLY A 167 -3.92 -11.57 -10.52
CA GLY A 167 -4.28 -10.81 -9.33
C GLY A 167 -4.16 -11.60 -8.02
N MET A 168 -4.29 -12.93 -8.04
CA MET A 168 -4.21 -13.77 -6.84
C MET A 168 -2.79 -13.79 -6.26
N GLY A 169 -1.79 -14.04 -7.12
CA GLY A 169 -0.38 -13.99 -6.72
C GLY A 169 0.06 -12.60 -6.30
N TYR A 170 -0.51 -11.58 -6.94
CA TYR A 170 -0.27 -10.19 -6.56
C TYR A 170 -0.79 -9.88 -5.15
N GLU A 171 -2.02 -10.28 -4.81
CA GLU A 171 -2.60 -10.12 -3.48
C GLU A 171 -1.77 -10.82 -2.41
N LEU A 172 -1.48 -12.11 -2.57
CA LEU A 172 -0.72 -12.88 -1.59
C LEU A 172 0.67 -12.27 -1.34
N GLY A 173 1.37 -11.88 -2.41
CA GLY A 173 2.68 -11.25 -2.30
C GLY A 173 2.63 -9.93 -1.53
N ILE A 174 1.60 -9.10 -1.77
CA ILE A 174 1.41 -7.83 -1.07
C ILE A 174 1.07 -8.04 0.40
N ASP A 175 0.20 -9.00 0.72
CA ASP A 175 -0.18 -9.30 2.11
C ASP A 175 1.01 -9.81 2.92
N LEU A 176 1.81 -10.72 2.36
CA LEU A 176 3.05 -11.18 2.97
C LEU A 176 4.07 -10.05 3.14
N PHE A 177 4.19 -9.16 2.14
CA PHE A 177 5.05 -7.98 2.24
C PHE A 177 4.62 -7.04 3.38
N CYS A 178 3.31 -6.87 3.56
CA CYS A 178 2.69 -6.08 4.61
C CYS A 178 2.85 -6.68 6.02
N CYS A 179 3.05 -7.99 6.14
CA CYS A 179 3.43 -8.63 7.42
C CYS A 179 4.81 -8.18 7.91
N GLY A 180 5.70 -7.77 7.00
CA GLY A 180 6.98 -7.14 7.34
C GLY A 180 8.06 -8.06 7.89
N SER A 181 7.84 -9.39 7.92
CA SER A 181 8.84 -10.35 8.39
C SER A 181 9.79 -10.82 7.28
N HIS A 182 11.07 -10.94 7.62
CA HIS A 182 12.11 -11.42 6.71
C HIS A 182 11.90 -12.89 6.27
N TYR A 183 11.19 -13.70 7.06
CA TYR A 183 10.87 -15.08 6.71
C TYR A 183 10.05 -15.18 5.41
N PHE A 184 9.35 -14.12 5.02
CA PHE A 184 8.54 -14.10 3.79
C PHE A 184 9.31 -13.55 2.59
N HIS A 185 10.48 -12.92 2.76
CA HIS A 185 11.18 -12.22 1.68
C HIS A 185 11.45 -13.13 0.48
N LYS A 186 11.88 -14.37 0.72
CA LYS A 186 12.09 -15.35 -0.35
C LYS A 186 10.80 -15.63 -1.11
N ILE A 187 9.66 -15.76 -0.45
CA ILE A 187 8.39 -16.03 -1.15
C ILE A 187 7.94 -14.80 -1.94
N ILE A 188 8.04 -13.62 -1.33
CA ILE A 188 7.67 -12.35 -1.96
C ILE A 188 8.53 -12.08 -3.20
N SER A 189 9.82 -12.40 -3.17
CA SER A 189 10.73 -12.23 -4.30
C SER A 189 10.42 -13.13 -5.49
N HIS A 190 9.59 -14.16 -5.33
CA HIS A 190 9.07 -14.95 -6.45
C HIS A 190 7.68 -14.46 -6.87
N LEU A 191 6.79 -14.18 -5.90
CA LEU A 191 5.40 -13.79 -6.18
C LEU A 191 5.30 -12.42 -6.86
N LEU A 192 5.87 -11.37 -6.24
CA LEU A 192 5.63 -10.01 -6.68
C LEU A 192 6.29 -9.67 -8.02
N PRO A 193 7.59 -9.99 -8.26
CA PRO A 193 8.18 -9.75 -9.57
C PRO A 193 7.44 -10.46 -10.71
N LEU A 194 7.07 -11.74 -10.51
CA LEU A 194 6.32 -12.50 -11.50
C LEU A 194 4.94 -11.87 -11.76
N ALA A 195 4.17 -11.57 -10.72
CA ALA A 195 2.85 -10.98 -10.86
C ALA A 195 2.92 -9.60 -11.55
N TYR A 196 3.91 -8.78 -11.21
CA TYR A 196 4.12 -7.50 -11.88
C TYR A 196 4.48 -7.67 -13.36
N SER A 197 5.35 -8.62 -13.70
CA SER A 197 5.71 -8.87 -15.09
C SER A 197 4.53 -9.40 -15.92
N LEU A 198 3.76 -10.35 -15.38
CA LEU A 198 2.53 -10.86 -16.02
C LEU A 198 1.48 -9.74 -16.24
N LEU A 199 1.42 -8.77 -15.32
CA LEU A 199 0.58 -7.57 -15.41
C LEU A 199 1.19 -6.44 -16.25
N LYS A 200 2.38 -6.64 -16.85
CA LYS A 200 3.13 -5.62 -17.63
C LYS A 200 3.44 -4.36 -16.80
N ARG A 201 3.98 -4.56 -15.61
CA ARG A 201 4.35 -3.53 -14.63
C ARG A 201 5.81 -3.69 -14.20
N ASP A 202 6.71 -3.91 -15.16
CA ASP A 202 8.09 -4.37 -14.89
C ASP A 202 8.88 -3.41 -13.96
N LEU A 203 8.65 -2.09 -14.03
CA LEU A 203 9.25 -1.15 -13.07
C LEU A 203 8.91 -1.46 -11.61
N PHE A 204 7.69 -1.95 -11.32
CA PHE A 204 7.33 -2.38 -9.97
C PHE A 204 8.03 -3.67 -9.56
N ALA A 205 8.34 -4.57 -10.50
CA ALA A 205 9.16 -5.75 -10.25
C ALA A 205 10.59 -5.33 -9.83
N GLU A 206 11.22 -4.42 -10.56
CA GLU A 206 12.55 -3.89 -10.24
C GLU A 206 12.58 -3.22 -8.85
N ILE A 207 11.56 -2.40 -8.54
CA ILE A 207 11.45 -1.71 -7.25
C ILE A 207 11.33 -2.72 -6.11
N ILE A 208 10.47 -3.74 -6.24
CA ILE A 208 10.28 -4.70 -5.14
C ILE A 208 11.52 -5.57 -4.92
N GLU A 209 12.23 -5.96 -5.99
CA GLU A 209 13.48 -6.70 -5.88
C GLU A 209 14.56 -5.89 -5.16
N ALA A 210 14.80 -4.65 -5.62
CA ALA A 210 15.76 -3.75 -5.00
C ALA A 210 15.39 -3.43 -3.53
N HIS A 211 14.10 -3.25 -3.25
CA HIS A 211 13.61 -2.99 -1.91
C HIS A 211 13.80 -4.20 -0.99
N LEU A 212 13.47 -5.42 -1.43
CA LEU A 212 13.66 -6.63 -0.61
C LEU A 212 15.14 -6.92 -0.36
N ALA A 213 16.01 -6.66 -1.34
CA ALA A 213 17.46 -6.79 -1.20
C ALA A 213 18.04 -5.84 -0.14
N ASN A 214 17.41 -4.67 0.06
CA ASN A 214 17.89 -3.64 0.96
C ASN A 214 16.78 -2.99 1.80
N ARG A 215 15.96 -3.81 2.48
CA ARG A 215 14.81 -3.35 3.27
C ARG A 215 15.25 -2.80 4.62
N ARG A 216 15.68 -1.53 4.66
CA ARG A 216 16.16 -0.85 5.87
C ARG A 216 15.01 -0.28 6.71
N LYS A 217 15.20 -0.23 8.04
CA LYS A 217 14.32 0.49 8.98
C LYS A 217 14.79 1.91 9.30
N GLU A 218 16.01 2.25 8.88
CA GLU A 218 16.64 3.53 9.17
C GLU A 218 16.04 4.64 8.30
N LYS A 219 16.02 5.86 8.83
CA LYS A 219 15.66 7.04 8.05
C LYS A 219 16.74 7.28 7.00
N LEU A 220 16.35 7.73 5.81
CA LEU A 220 17.28 8.22 4.80
C LEU A 220 18.08 9.37 5.41
N ASP A 221 19.34 9.11 5.79
CA ASP A 221 20.30 10.16 6.10
C ASP A 221 20.89 10.65 4.77
N LEU A 222 20.23 11.65 4.20
CA LEU A 222 20.63 12.27 2.93
C LEU A 222 21.89 13.16 3.07
N LEU A 223 22.49 13.23 4.27
CA LEU A 223 23.70 14.02 4.56
C LEU A 223 24.96 13.17 4.77
N ALA A 224 24.87 11.84 4.61
CA ALA A 224 26.01 10.93 4.75
C ALA A 224 26.70 10.60 3.40
N ALA A 225 26.51 11.43 2.38
CA ALA A 225 27.14 11.31 1.06
C ALA A 225 28.23 12.36 0.85
#